data_AF-A0A7S2Q4Z2-F1
#
_entry.id   AF-A0A7S2Q4Z2-F1
#
_cell.length_a   1.000
_cell.length_b   1.000
_cell.length_c   1.000
_cell.angle_alpha   90.00
_cell.angle_beta   90.00
_cell.angle_gamma   90.00
#
_symmetry.space_group_name_H-M   'P 1'
#
loop_
_entity.id
_entity.type
_entity.pdbx_description
1 polymer ?
#
loop_
_entity_poly.entity_id
_entity_poly.type
_entity_poly.pdbx_seq_one_letter_code
_entity_poly.pdbx_strand_id
1 'polypeptide(L)'
;QEDKQQQHTTTGNLRRSLEEVEQYGNQLIQANDILTAVSSQPNRYINTPVKVCIIDTGYNIDHEDLPKDGVTQTDVGYGSAFVDNDGHGTHCAGVIGAIGGNERGVAGVIPDENLFS
;
A
#
# COMPACT_ATOMS: atom_id res chain seq x y z
N GLN A 1 -14.15 -32.41 -8.83
CA GLN A 1 -13.54 -32.36 -7.48
C GLN A 1 -12.57 -31.20 -7.51
N GLU A 2 -12.82 -30.05 -6.92
CA GLU A 2 -13.89 -29.59 -6.02
C GLU A 2 -14.21 -28.14 -6.37
N ASP A 3 -15.49 -27.83 -6.49
CA ASP A 3 -16.01 -26.47 -6.58
C ASP A 3 -15.74 -25.76 -5.25
N LYS A 4 -15.01 -24.64 -5.30
CA LYS A 4 -14.92 -23.73 -4.14
C LYS A 4 -16.26 -23.03 -3.96
N GLN A 5 -17.14 -23.68 -3.20
CA GLN A 5 -18.43 -23.15 -2.80
C GLN A 5 -18.25 -21.87 -1.98
N GLN A 6 -18.89 -20.80 -2.46
CA GLN A 6 -19.25 -19.63 -1.67
C GLN A 6 -20.07 -20.08 -0.45
N GLN A 7 -19.66 -19.69 0.75
CA GLN A 7 -20.51 -19.76 1.93
C GLN A 7 -20.76 -18.34 2.43
N HIS A 8 -21.90 -17.78 2.02
CA HIS A 8 -22.51 -16.62 2.64
C HIS A 8 -23.21 -17.10 3.92
N THR A 9 -22.69 -16.73 5.09
CA THR A 9 -23.35 -16.96 6.39
C THR A 9 -23.75 -15.62 7.00
N THR A 10 -25.05 -15.49 7.22
CA THR A 10 -25.76 -14.32 7.73
C THR A 10 -25.57 -14.21 9.26
N THR A 11 -25.22 -13.00 9.71
CA THR A 11 -25.21 -12.53 11.12
C THR A 11 -24.12 -13.11 12.03
N GLY A 12 -22.90 -12.61 11.89
CA GLY A 12 -21.84 -12.70 12.90
C GLY A 12 -21.15 -11.35 13.02
N ASN A 13 -20.77 -10.95 14.24
CA ASN A 13 -19.97 -9.76 14.52
C ASN A 13 -18.93 -9.53 13.42
N LEU A 14 -19.03 -8.39 12.71
CA LEU A 14 -18.04 -7.94 11.73
C LEU A 14 -16.74 -7.58 12.47
N ARG A 15 -16.05 -8.58 13.01
CA ARG A 15 -14.61 -8.48 13.23
C ARG A 15 -14.01 -8.59 11.84
N ARG A 16 -13.68 -7.43 11.25
CA ARG A 16 -12.75 -7.43 10.12
C ARG A 16 -11.52 -8.18 10.60
N SER A 17 -11.16 -9.23 9.87
CA SER A 17 -9.84 -9.81 10.00
C SER A 17 -8.82 -8.67 9.86
N LEU A 18 -7.80 -8.65 10.71
CA LEU A 18 -6.66 -7.76 10.49
C LEU A 18 -5.79 -8.24 9.31
N GLU A 19 -6.13 -9.40 8.71
CA GLU A 19 -5.54 -9.86 7.46
C GLU A 19 -5.62 -8.77 6.40
N GLU A 20 -4.56 -8.72 5.62
CA GLU A 20 -4.42 -7.91 4.42
C GLU A 20 -5.61 -8.11 3.46
N VAL A 21 -6.18 -7.01 2.98
CA VAL A 21 -7.31 -7.01 2.04
C VAL A 21 -6.89 -6.41 0.72
N GLU A 22 -7.18 -7.12 -0.38
CA GLU A 22 -6.99 -6.58 -1.73
C GLU A 22 -8.01 -5.47 -2.01
N GLN A 23 -7.51 -4.27 -2.34
CA GLN A 23 -8.36 -3.14 -2.67
C GLN A 23 -8.88 -3.22 -4.11
N TYR A 24 -10.18 -2.96 -4.28
CA TYR A 24 -10.83 -2.92 -5.60
C TYR A 24 -10.16 -1.96 -6.60
N GLY A 25 -9.59 -0.84 -6.12
CA GLY A 25 -8.88 0.11 -6.98
C GLY A 25 -7.69 -0.53 -7.72
N ASN A 26 -6.92 -1.38 -7.04
CA ASN A 26 -5.77 -2.06 -7.62
C ASN A 26 -6.20 -3.07 -8.68
N GLN A 27 -7.32 -3.76 -8.44
CA GLN A 27 -7.90 -4.70 -9.41
C GLN A 27 -8.36 -3.97 -10.68
N LEU A 28 -9.01 -2.81 -10.54
CA LEU A 28 -9.50 -2.02 -11.66
C LEU A 28 -8.39 -1.54 -12.60
N ILE A 29 -7.24 -1.16 -12.03
CA ILE A 29 -6.08 -0.69 -12.81
C ILE A 29 -5.11 -1.81 -13.16
N GLN A 30 -5.44 -3.05 -12.81
CA GLN A 30 -4.61 -4.24 -13.06
C GLN A 30 -3.19 -4.12 -12.46
N ALA A 31 -3.06 -3.49 -11.28
CA ALA A 31 -1.75 -3.23 -10.67
C ALA A 31 -0.92 -4.52 -10.50
N ASN A 32 -1.54 -5.59 -9.98
CA ASN A 32 -0.89 -6.88 -9.75
C ASN A 32 -0.39 -7.56 -11.04
N ASP A 33 -1.15 -7.43 -12.14
CA ASP A 33 -0.75 -7.96 -13.46
C ASP A 33 0.51 -7.24 -13.97
N ILE A 34 0.55 -5.91 -13.82
CA ILE A 34 1.69 -5.08 -14.23
C ILE A 34 2.92 -5.38 -13.37
N LEU A 35 2.77 -5.45 -12.04
CA LEU A 35 3.87 -5.81 -11.14
C LEU A 35 4.45 -7.19 -11.49
N THR A 36 3.60 -8.17 -11.77
CA THR A 36 4.03 -9.50 -12.22
C THR A 36 4.77 -9.44 -13.56
N ALA A 37 4.28 -8.65 -14.51
CA ALA A 37 4.91 -8.50 -15.82
C ALA A 37 6.29 -7.80 -15.74
N VAL A 38 6.39 -6.74 -14.93
CA VAL A 38 7.65 -5.99 -14.71
C VAL A 38 8.69 -6.89 -14.05
N SER A 39 8.31 -7.63 -13.00
CA SER A 39 9.21 -8.54 -12.29
C SER A 39 9.64 -9.74 -13.13
N SER A 40 8.77 -10.28 -13.99
CA SER A 40 9.09 -11.42 -14.85
C SER A 40 9.86 -11.05 -16.13
N GLN A 41 9.88 -9.76 -16.51
CA GLN A 41 10.50 -9.29 -17.75
C GLN A 41 11.34 -8.00 -17.55
N PRO A 42 12.40 -8.06 -16.72
CA PRO A 42 13.17 -6.88 -16.32
C PRO A 42 13.91 -6.17 -17.47
N ASN A 43 14.13 -6.86 -18.59
CA ASN A 43 14.74 -6.26 -19.79
C ASN A 43 13.72 -5.62 -20.74
N ARG A 44 12.42 -5.83 -20.50
CA ARG A 44 11.34 -5.31 -21.35
C ARG A 44 10.67 -4.08 -20.74
N TYR A 45 10.53 -4.07 -19.42
CA TYR A 45 9.90 -2.97 -18.69
C TYR A 45 10.92 -2.32 -17.76
N ILE A 46 10.89 -0.99 -17.70
CA ILE A 46 11.73 -0.23 -16.77
C ILE A 46 11.27 -0.60 -15.35
N ASN A 47 12.21 -1.09 -14.54
CA ASN A 47 11.97 -1.55 -13.16
C ASN A 47 12.88 -0.82 -12.15
N THR A 48 13.28 0.41 -12.46
CA THR A 48 14.07 1.24 -11.54
C THR A 48 13.18 1.84 -10.45
N PRO A 49 13.61 1.88 -9.18
CA PRO A 49 12.86 2.53 -8.10
C PRO A 49 12.50 3.98 -8.45
N VAL A 50 11.27 4.38 -8.16
CA VAL A 50 10.75 5.73 -8.41
C VAL A 50 10.46 6.39 -7.07
N LYS A 51 11.01 7.59 -6.85
CA LYS A 51 10.68 8.41 -5.69
C LYS A 51 9.36 9.11 -5.91
N VAL A 52 8.45 9.02 -4.94
CA VAL A 52 7.13 9.66 -5.01
C VAL A 52 7.02 10.67 -3.88
N CYS A 53 6.88 11.95 -4.23
CA CYS A 53 6.71 13.02 -3.24
C CYS A 53 5.22 13.22 -2.94
N ILE A 54 4.84 13.03 -1.68
CA ILE A 54 3.48 13.28 -1.19
C ILE A 54 3.46 14.65 -0.52
N ILE A 55 2.72 15.59 -1.11
CA ILE A 55 2.53 16.95 -0.56
C ILE A 55 1.13 16.99 0.04
N ASP A 56 1.02 16.66 1.32
CA ASP A 56 -0.27 16.45 2.00
C ASP A 56 -0.16 16.76 3.52
N THR A 57 -1.11 16.29 4.34
CA THR A 57 -1.18 16.55 5.79
C THR A 57 -0.07 15.90 6.60
N GLY A 58 0.65 14.94 6.02
CA GLY A 58 1.77 14.25 6.62
C GLY A 58 1.88 12.79 6.17
N TYR A 59 2.74 12.05 6.84
CA TYR A 59 2.98 10.63 6.66
C TYR A 59 3.24 10.04 8.04
N ASN A 60 2.40 9.16 8.56
CA ASN A 60 2.67 8.52 9.84
C ASN A 60 3.81 7.49 9.69
N ILE A 61 5.04 7.89 10.07
CA ILE A 61 6.24 7.03 9.96
C ILE A 61 6.17 5.77 10.83
N ASP A 62 5.32 5.76 11.85
CA ASP A 62 5.15 4.62 12.74
C ASP A 62 4.08 3.64 12.28
N HIS A 63 3.34 3.95 11.21
CA HIS A 63 2.30 3.08 10.67
C HIS A 63 2.87 1.72 10.29
N GLU A 64 2.23 0.64 10.76
CA GLU A 64 2.75 -0.73 10.62
C GLU A 64 2.72 -1.28 9.20
N ASP A 65 1.93 -0.64 8.34
CA ASP A 65 1.70 -1.04 6.94
C ASP A 65 2.40 -0.12 5.93
N LEU A 66 3.29 0.75 6.38
CA LEU A 66 3.99 1.71 5.52
C LEU A 66 5.52 1.57 5.68
N PRO A 67 6.31 1.78 4.59
CA PRO A 67 7.77 1.70 4.67
C PRO A 67 8.38 2.73 5.62
N LYS A 68 9.45 2.35 6.31
CA LYS A 68 10.14 3.27 7.23
C LYS A 68 11.51 3.66 6.69
N ASP A 69 12.14 2.73 6.01
CA ASP A 69 13.49 2.89 5.48
C ASP A 69 13.44 3.67 4.16
N GLY A 70 14.38 4.59 3.98
CA GLY A 70 14.49 5.37 2.75
C GLY A 70 13.48 6.51 2.58
N VAL A 71 12.43 6.58 3.40
CA VAL A 71 11.45 7.68 3.38
C VAL A 71 12.10 8.96 3.89
N THR A 72 11.92 10.05 3.15
CA THR A 72 12.44 11.38 3.51
C THR A 72 11.33 12.38 3.69
N GLN A 73 11.55 13.40 4.52
CA GLN A 73 10.63 14.51 4.68
C GLN A 73 11.28 15.84 4.34
N THR A 74 10.46 16.81 3.96
CA THR A 74 10.81 18.22 3.96
C THR A 74 9.83 18.94 4.89
N ASP A 75 10.33 19.47 6.01
CA ASP A 75 9.52 20.33 6.88
C ASP A 75 9.42 21.72 6.25
N VAL A 76 8.19 22.16 6.00
CA VAL A 76 7.85 23.46 5.41
C VAL A 76 7.32 24.47 6.44
N GLY A 77 7.57 24.23 7.73
CA GLY A 77 7.24 25.12 8.84
C GLY A 77 5.94 24.80 9.57
N TYR A 78 5.37 23.61 9.36
CA TYR A 78 4.13 23.15 10.00
C TYR A 78 4.32 22.00 11.00
N GLY A 79 5.58 21.64 11.28
CA GLY A 79 5.94 20.49 12.10
C GLY A 79 6.48 19.35 11.26
N SER A 80 6.89 18.27 11.94
CA SER A 80 7.45 17.10 11.26
C SER A 80 6.42 16.50 10.31
N ALA A 81 6.75 16.38 9.02
CA ALA A 81 5.90 15.70 8.03
C ALA A 81 5.69 14.21 8.37
N PHE A 82 6.57 13.62 9.17
CA PHE A 82 6.43 12.26 9.73
C PHE A 82 5.34 12.11 10.80
N VAL A 83 4.66 13.19 11.16
CA VAL A 83 3.48 13.14 12.04
C VAL A 83 2.28 13.63 11.24
N ASP A 84 1.32 12.74 11.01
CA ASP A 84 0.07 13.07 10.35
C ASP A 84 -1.07 13.11 11.37
N ASN A 85 -1.57 14.31 11.65
CA ASN A 85 -2.65 14.51 12.62
C ASN A 85 -4.05 14.48 12.00
N ASP A 86 -4.15 14.45 10.66
CA ASP A 86 -5.42 14.39 9.93
C ASP A 86 -5.67 12.99 9.37
N GLY A 87 -4.63 12.36 8.82
CA GLY A 87 -4.68 11.02 8.24
C GLY A 87 -4.81 10.99 6.72
N HIS A 88 -5.14 12.11 6.06
CA HIS A 88 -5.29 12.17 4.60
C HIS A 88 -3.98 11.81 3.88
N GLY A 89 -2.85 12.39 4.29
CA GLY A 89 -1.55 12.10 3.69
C GLY A 89 -1.07 10.67 3.91
N THR A 90 -1.28 10.11 5.11
CA THR A 90 -1.00 8.70 5.41
C THR A 90 -1.88 7.76 4.58
N HIS A 91 -3.15 8.12 4.37
CA HIS A 91 -4.04 7.36 3.50
C HIS A 91 -3.58 7.40 2.04
N CYS A 92 -3.19 8.57 1.53
CA CYS A 92 -2.59 8.71 0.20
C CYS A 92 -1.32 7.86 0.06
N ALA A 93 -0.46 7.85 1.08
CA ALA A 93 0.73 6.99 1.10
C ALA A 93 0.37 5.50 1.04
N GLY A 94 -0.67 5.07 1.75
CA GLY A 94 -1.13 3.68 1.73
C GLY A 94 -1.63 3.24 0.35
N VAL A 95 -2.37 4.11 -0.36
CA VAL A 95 -2.80 3.83 -1.74
C VAL A 95 -1.58 3.63 -2.66
N ILE A 96 -0.52 4.42 -2.47
CA ILE A 96 0.68 4.36 -3.31
C ILE A 96 1.50 3.11 -2.99
N GLY A 97 1.81 2.88 -1.71
CA GLY A 97 2.82 1.91 -1.31
C GLY A 97 2.66 1.35 0.09
N ALA A 98 1.42 1.04 0.51
CA ALA A 98 1.23 0.13 1.64
C ALA A 98 1.89 -1.23 1.35
N ILE A 99 2.56 -1.78 2.36
CA ILE A 99 3.42 -2.97 2.24
C ILE A 99 2.54 -4.19 2.02
N GLY A 100 2.72 -4.86 0.89
CA GLY A 100 1.97 -6.09 0.60
C GLY A 100 2.62 -7.34 1.21
N GLY A 101 1.80 -8.34 1.52
CA GLY A 101 2.26 -9.64 2.02
C GLY A 101 2.73 -9.65 3.47
N ASN A 102 2.46 -8.58 4.23
CA ASN A 102 2.80 -8.46 5.66
C ASN A 102 1.63 -8.88 6.59
N GLU A 103 0.53 -9.39 6.02
CA GLU A 103 -0.70 -9.79 6.71
C GLU A 103 -1.41 -8.66 7.48
N ARG A 104 -1.18 -7.41 7.08
CA ARG A 104 -1.79 -6.22 7.68
C ARG A 104 -2.49 -5.40 6.61
N GLY A 105 -3.53 -4.67 7.04
CA GLY A 105 -4.09 -3.57 6.26
C GLY A 105 -4.41 -3.91 4.80
N VAL A 106 -3.68 -3.28 3.87
CA VAL A 106 -3.93 -3.37 2.42
C VAL A 106 -2.63 -3.35 1.63
N ALA A 107 -2.64 -3.90 0.42
CA ALA A 107 -1.54 -3.68 -0.54
C ALA A 107 -1.72 -2.36 -1.30
N GLY A 108 -0.67 -1.54 -1.37
CA GLY A 108 -0.61 -0.38 -2.25
C GLY A 108 -0.44 -0.76 -3.72
N VAL A 109 -0.40 0.25 -4.60
CA VAL A 109 -0.06 0.04 -6.03
C VAL A 109 1.37 -0.47 -6.21
N ILE A 110 2.29 -0.06 -5.32
CA ILE A 110 3.69 -0.52 -5.26
C ILE A 110 3.90 -1.18 -3.88
N PRO A 111 3.54 -2.47 -3.71
CA PRO A 111 3.54 -3.11 -2.41
C PRO A 111 4.92 -3.55 -1.90
N ASP A 112 5.96 -3.48 -2.73
CA ASP A 112 7.33 -3.76 -2.32
C ASP A 112 7.93 -2.54 -1.61
N GLU A 113 8.21 -2.70 -0.31
CA GLU A 113 8.79 -1.66 0.54
C GLU A 113 10.12 -1.11 0.04
N ASN A 114 10.85 -1.85 -0.80
CA ASN A 114 12.13 -1.42 -1.37
C ASN A 114 11.97 -0.56 -2.63
N LEU A 115 10.77 -0.46 -3.17
CA LEU A 115 10.46 0.29 -4.40
C LEU A 115 9.76 1.63 -4.13
N PHE A 116 9.33 1.88 -2.89
CA PHE A 116 8.67 3.11 -2.46
C PHE A 116 9.51 3.87 -1.44
N SER A 117 9.87 5.13 -1.74
CA SER A 117 10.69 6.02 -0.88
C SER A 117 10.40 7.50 -1.14
#